data_AF-A0A2M7XH22-F1
#
_entry.id   AF-A0A2M7XH22-F1
#
_cell.length_a   1.000
_cell.length_b   1.000
_cell.length_c   1.000
_cell.angle_alpha   90.00
_cell.angle_beta   90.00
_cell.angle_gamma   90.00
#
_symmetry.space_group_name_H-M   'P 1'
#
loop_
_entity.id
_entity.type
_entity.pdbx_description
1 polymer ?
#
loop_
_entity_poly.entity_id
_entity_poly.type
_entity_poly.pdbx_seq_one_letter_code
_entity_poly.pdbx_strand_id
1 'polypeptide(L)'
;MKRKVNIIQEENFKGLIENKNQFADYIKNVIKNPTEMEKLNGGRVKYWDAKNQGVIIYDPKNPDQGTAFQAWNGKESYDKIK
;
A
#
# COMPACT_ATOMS: atom_id res chain seq x y z
N MET A 1 22.79 11.42 5.13
CA MET A 1 21.41 11.71 5.57
C MET A 1 20.57 10.42 5.46
N LYS A 2 20.32 9.70 6.57
CA LYS A 2 19.49 8.49 6.54
C LYS A 2 18.03 8.94 6.36
N ARG A 3 17.40 8.63 5.22
CA ARG A 3 15.97 8.87 5.03
C ARG A 3 15.21 8.05 6.06
N LYS A 4 14.66 8.71 7.07
CA LYS A 4 13.63 8.15 7.95
C LYS A 4 12.47 7.79 7.03
N VAL A 5 12.28 6.51 6.75
CA VAL A 5 11.06 6.04 6.08
C VAL A 5 9.91 6.36 7.04
N ASN A 6 9.14 7.40 6.73
CA ASN A 6 7.98 7.88 7.50
C ASN A 6 6.80 6.90 7.32
N ILE A 7 7.01 5.63 7.68
CA ILE A 7 5.98 4.57 7.59
C ILE A 7 4.81 4.87 8.54
N ILE A 8 5.02 5.76 9.51
CA ILE A 8 4.05 6.13 10.54
C ILE A 8 3.89 7.65 10.52
N GLN A 9 3.57 8.24 9.37
CA GLN A 9 3.38 9.69 9.38
C GLN A 9 2.04 10.10 9.99
N GLU A 10 0.94 9.35 9.83
CA GLU A 10 -0.32 9.64 10.52
C GLU A 10 -1.19 8.37 10.61
N GLU A 11 -1.21 7.66 11.75
CA GLU A 11 -2.15 6.59 12.17
C GLU A 11 -2.56 5.46 11.20
N ASN A 12 -2.02 5.41 9.98
CA ASN A 12 -2.31 4.39 9.00
C ASN A 12 -1.91 3.02 9.55
N PHE A 13 -2.87 2.09 9.59
CA PHE A 13 -2.72 0.74 10.10
C PHE A 13 -2.52 0.62 11.63
N LYS A 14 -2.96 1.61 12.42
CA LYS A 14 -2.89 1.57 13.89
C LYS A 14 -3.56 0.29 14.44
N GLY A 15 -2.83 -0.45 15.28
CA GLY A 15 -3.27 -1.73 15.85
C GLY A 15 -3.11 -2.95 14.92
N LEU A 16 -2.77 -2.75 13.65
CA LEU A 16 -2.45 -3.82 12.70
C LEU A 16 -0.93 -3.92 12.45
N ILE A 17 -0.25 -2.77 12.40
CA ILE A 17 1.15 -2.66 12.04
C ILE A 17 1.85 -1.76 13.06
N GLU A 18 2.77 -2.34 13.81
CA GLU A 18 3.50 -1.66 14.88
C GLU A 18 4.96 -1.37 14.49
N ASN A 19 5.47 -2.08 13.47
CA ASN A 19 6.85 -1.93 13.03
C ASN A 19 7.04 -2.18 11.53
N LYS A 20 8.25 -1.87 11.04
CA LYS A 20 8.60 -1.94 9.62
C LYS A 20 8.56 -3.35 9.04
N ASN A 21 8.90 -4.37 9.83
CA ASN A 21 8.90 -5.76 9.35
C ASN A 21 7.47 -6.23 9.14
N GLN A 22 6.58 -5.95 10.10
CA GLN A 22 5.14 -6.18 9.95
C GLN A 22 4.57 -5.42 8.74
N PHE A 23 5.01 -4.19 8.49
CA PHE A 23 4.59 -3.43 7.31
C PHE A 23 5.04 -4.09 6.00
N ALA A 24 6.29 -4.55 5.95
CA ALA A 24 6.82 -5.24 4.77
C ALA A 24 6.09 -6.57 4.52
N ASP A 25 5.82 -7.34 5.56
CA ASP A 25 5.10 -8.61 5.45
C ASP A 25 3.63 -8.40 5.10
N TYR A 26 3.01 -7.34 5.63
CA TYR A 26 1.68 -6.89 5.21
C TYR A 26 1.62 -6.62 3.71
N ILE A 27 2.56 -5.81 3.19
CA ILE A 27 2.63 -5.49 1.76
C ILE A 27 2.77 -6.77 0.92
N LYS A 28 3.70 -7.67 1.29
CA LYS A 28 3.89 -8.95 0.59
C LYS A 28 2.62 -9.78 0.57
N ASN A 29 1.90 -9.83 1.69
CA ASN A 29 0.67 -10.60 1.79
C ASN A 29 -0.44 -10.05 0.89
N VAL A 30 -0.62 -8.74 0.85
CA VAL A 30 -1.62 -8.10 -0.02
C VAL A 30 -1.27 -8.25 -1.50
N ILE A 31 0.01 -8.13 -1.87
CA ILE A 31 0.44 -8.36 -3.27
C ILE A 31 0.21 -9.82 -3.68
N LYS A 32 0.45 -10.78 -2.77
CA LYS A 32 0.27 -12.21 -3.05
C LYS A 32 -1.20 -12.61 -3.10
N ASN A 33 -2.04 -12.02 -2.25
CA ASN A 33 -3.45 -12.36 -2.10
C ASN A 33 -4.31 -11.08 -2.04
N PRO A 34 -4.38 -10.31 -3.14
CA PRO A 34 -5.20 -9.11 -3.14
C PRO A 34 -6.69 -9.48 -3.13
N THR A 35 -7.51 -8.62 -2.55
CA THR A 35 -8.96 -8.67 -2.81
C THR A 35 -9.24 -8.28 -4.25
N GLU A 36 -8.56 -7.24 -4.74
CA GLU A 36 -8.66 -6.77 -6.13
C GLU A 36 -7.31 -6.24 -6.60
N MET A 37 -7.02 -6.40 -7.89
CA MET A 37 -5.82 -5.84 -8.49
C MET A 37 -6.12 -5.25 -9.87
N GLU A 38 -5.43 -4.15 -10.20
CA GLU A 38 -5.59 -3.47 -11.48
C GLU A 38 -4.23 -2.97 -11.97
N LYS A 39 -3.95 -3.19 -13.26
CA LYS A 39 -2.77 -2.63 -13.91
C LYS A 39 -3.05 -1.19 -14.30
N LEU A 40 -2.12 -0.31 -13.99
CA LEU A 40 -2.17 1.11 -14.32
C LEU A 40 -1.20 1.43 -15.46
N ASN A 41 -1.32 2.65 -15.97
CA ASN A 41 -0.39 3.15 -16.98
C ASN A 41 1.06 3.16 -16.47
N GLY A 42 1.99 2.91 -17.40
CA GLY A 42 3.43 2.96 -17.13
C GLY A 42 4.02 1.69 -16.50
N GLY A 43 3.23 0.63 -16.35
CA GLY A 43 3.66 -0.65 -15.75
C GLY A 43 3.44 -0.73 -14.23
N ARG A 44 2.73 0.26 -13.66
CA ARG A 44 2.32 0.26 -12.26
C ARG A 44 1.18 -0.73 -12.03
N VAL A 45 1.03 -1.20 -10.80
CA VAL A 45 -0.08 -2.08 -10.40
C VAL A 45 -0.63 -1.61 -9.06
N LYS A 46 -1.95 -1.45 -8.95
CA LYS A 46 -2.61 -1.20 -7.66
C LYS A 46 -3.26 -2.47 -7.14
N TYR A 47 -3.16 -2.67 -5.83
CA TYR A 47 -3.73 -3.79 -5.09
C TYR A 47 -4.64 -3.25 -3.98
N TRP A 48 -5.75 -3.94 -3.77
CA TRP A 48 -6.74 -3.65 -2.75
C TRP A 48 -6.81 -4.76 -1.73
N ASP A 49 -6.80 -4.40 -0.45
CA ASP A 49 -7.10 -5.26 0.68
C ASP A 49 -8.36 -4.75 1.37
N ALA A 50 -9.51 -5.37 1.08
CA ALA A 50 -10.79 -4.94 1.64
C ALA A 50 -10.85 -5.12 3.16
N LYS A 51 -10.13 -6.10 3.73
CA LYS A 51 -10.20 -6.42 5.16
C LYS A 51 -9.63 -5.28 5.99
N ASN A 52 -8.46 -4.77 5.61
CA ASN A 52 -7.79 -3.70 6.34
C ASN A 52 -7.91 -2.35 5.65
N GLN A 53 -8.70 -2.26 4.58
CA GLN A 53 -8.83 -1.08 3.72
C GLN A 53 -7.47 -0.60 3.18
N GLY A 54 -6.57 -1.53 2.86
CA GLY A 54 -5.23 -1.21 2.40
C GLY A 54 -5.15 -1.02 0.90
N VAL A 55 -4.47 0.04 0.49
CA VAL A 55 -4.13 0.32 -0.90
C VAL A 55 -2.62 0.21 -1.06
N ILE A 56 -2.18 -0.54 -2.06
CA ILE A 56 -0.77 -0.65 -2.43
C ILE A 56 -0.65 -0.33 -3.91
N ILE A 57 0.22 0.60 -4.26
CA ILE A 57 0.60 0.92 -5.64
C ILE A 57 2.05 0.52 -5.80
N TYR A 58 2.31 -0.50 -6.61
CA TYR A 58 3.65 -0.89 -7.00
C TYR A 58 4.06 -0.14 -8.27
N ASP A 59 5.24 0.49 -8.24
CA ASP A 59 5.83 1.20 -9.38
C ASP A 59 7.29 0.76 -9.59
N PRO A 60 7.57 -0.10 -10.57
CA PRO A 60 8.93 -0.62 -10.80
C PRO A 60 9.91 0.46 -11.31
N LYS A 61 9.41 1.61 -11.81
CA LYS A 61 10.26 2.69 -12.33
C LYS A 61 10.65 3.70 -11.26
N ASN A 62 9.98 3.68 -10.11
CA ASN A 62 10.28 4.56 -8.99
C ASN A 62 11.36 3.90 -8.09
N PRO A 63 12.44 4.61 -7.72
CA PRO A 63 13.45 4.10 -6.79
C PRO A 63 12.90 3.60 -5.45
N ASP A 64 11.79 4.19 -4.98
CA ASP A 64 11.12 3.82 -3.74
C ASP A 64 10.10 2.66 -3.94
N GLN A 65 9.97 2.15 -5.17
CA GLN A 65 9.17 0.99 -5.59
C GLN A 65 7.64 1.10 -5.43
N GLY A 66 7.13 2.23 -4.96
CA GLY A 66 5.70 2.48 -4.88
C GLY A 66 5.23 3.18 -3.61
N THR A 67 3.98 2.93 -3.24
CA THR A 67 3.33 3.53 -2.06
C THR A 67 2.32 2.55 -1.47
N ALA A 68 2.17 2.56 -0.15
CA ALA A 68 1.13 1.80 0.54
C ALA A 68 0.51 2.65 1.65
N PHE A 69 -0.81 2.63 1.76
CA PHE A 69 -1.58 3.42 2.74
C PHE A 69 -2.91 2.74 3.07
N GLN A 70 -3.51 3.13 4.20
CA GLN A 70 -4.85 2.70 4.58
C GLN A 70 -5.86 3.74 4.07
N ALA A 71 -6.86 3.30 3.32
CA ALA A 71 -7.93 4.17 2.83
C ALA A 71 -8.92 4.46 3.94
N TRP A 72 -9.18 5.73 4.22
CA TRP A 72 -10.16 6.16 5.23
C TRP A 72 -11.61 6.10 4.73
N ASN A 73 -11.84 6.14 3.41
CA ASN A 73 -13.14 6.06 2.75
C ASN A 73 -13.36 4.72 2.01
N GLY A 74 -12.64 3.66 2.41
CA GLY A 74 -12.76 2.34 1.80
C GLY A 74 -12.35 2.29 0.32
N LYS A 75 -13.06 1.50 -0.48
CA LYS A 75 -12.68 1.17 -1.87
C LYS A 75 -12.64 2.40 -2.81
N GLU A 76 -13.33 3.48 -2.47
CA GLU A 76 -13.34 4.67 -3.31
C GLU A 76 -11.94 5.28 -3.51
N SER A 77 -11.07 5.23 -2.48
CA SER A 77 -9.65 5.62 -2.63
C SER A 77 -8.93 4.76 -3.67
N TYR A 78 -9.21 3.45 -3.70
CA TYR A 78 -8.62 2.52 -4.67
C TYR A 78 -9.15 2.76 -6.09
N ASP A 79 -10.46 2.98 -6.23
CA ASP A 79 -11.13 3.13 -7.53
C ASP A 79 -10.70 4.41 -8.27
N LYS A 80 -10.38 5.47 -7.52
CA LYS A 80 -9.94 6.75 -8.10
C LYS A 80 -8.50 6.76 -8.62
N ILE A 81 -7.69 5.74 -8.30
CA ILE A 81 -6.29 5.65 -8.74
C ILE A 81 -6.22 5.24 -10.22
N LYS A 82 -5.45 6.00 -11.00
CA LYS A 82 -5.22 5.83 -12.45
C LYS A 82 -3.73 5.73 -12.79
#